data_AF-A0A0D0D6C7-F1
#
_entry.id   AF-A0A0D0D6C7-F1
#
_cell.length_a   1.000
_cell.length_b   1.000
_cell.length_c   1.000
_cell.angle_alpha   90.00
_cell.angle_beta   90.00
_cell.angle_gamma   90.00
#
_symmetry.space_group_name_H-M   'P 1'
#
loop_
_entity.id
_entity.type
_entity.pdbx_description
1 polymer ?
#
loop_
_entity_poly.entity_id
_entity_poly.type
_entity_poly.pdbx_seq_one_letter_code
_entity_poly.pdbx_strand_id
1 'polypeptide(L)'
;FVRVVEHEKVTANEELGHDEWQKQRGERADMMAVWKEVGAVWLEHNQVQRQVHKEALVAWEVEKDLAKVERRRPGWNHPKLGKLESALPKPMFESVQG
;
A
#
# COMPACT_ATOMS: atom_id res chain seq x y z
N PHE A 1 -15.88 -0.12 -55.10
CA PHE A 1 -14.74 -0.93 -54.62
C PHE A 1 -13.73 -0.11 -53.82
N VAL A 2 -13.22 1.03 -54.29
CA VAL A 2 -12.22 1.85 -53.54
C VAL A 2 -12.72 2.35 -52.16
N ARG A 3 -13.94 2.89 -52.07
CA ARG A 3 -14.51 3.37 -50.79
C ARG A 3 -14.71 2.29 -49.71
N VAL A 4 -14.94 1.04 -50.10
CA VAL A 4 -15.16 -0.06 -49.14
C VAL A 4 -13.83 -0.46 -48.50
N VAL A 5 -12.76 -0.52 -49.29
CA VAL A 5 -11.40 -0.83 -48.82
C VAL A 5 -10.84 0.28 -47.92
N GLU A 6 -11.17 1.55 -48.17
CA GLU A 6 -10.78 2.66 -47.28
C GLU A 6 -11.52 2.61 -45.94
N HIS A 7 -12.82 2.30 -45.95
CA HIS A 7 -13.60 2.18 -44.72
C HIS A 7 -13.12 1.01 -43.85
N GLU A 8 -12.81 -0.15 -44.45
CA GLU A 8 -12.26 -1.31 -43.74
C GLU A 8 -10.91 -1.02 -43.05
N LYS A 9 -10.04 -0.23 -43.70
CA LYS A 9 -8.75 0.17 -43.12
C LYS A 9 -8.88 1.14 -41.96
N VAL A 10 -9.87 2.04 -42.00
CA VAL A 10 -10.15 2.98 -40.89
C VAL A 10 -10.68 2.22 -39.67
N THR A 11 -11.65 1.32 -39.86
CA THR A 11 -12.17 0.49 -38.76
C THR A 11 -11.09 -0.40 -38.14
N ALA A 12 -10.21 -1.01 -38.94
CA ALA A 12 -9.14 -1.84 -38.41
C ALA A 12 -8.13 -1.03 -37.57
N ASN A 13 -7.81 0.20 -37.96
CA ASN A 13 -6.93 1.07 -37.17
C ASN A 13 -7.59 1.58 -35.88
N GLU A 14 -8.90 1.87 -35.92
CA GLU A 14 -9.67 2.27 -34.73
C GLU A 14 -9.78 1.12 -33.71
N GLU A 15 -10.02 -0.10 -34.19
CA GLU A 15 -10.05 -1.32 -33.36
C GLU A 15 -8.67 -1.60 -32.72
N LEU A 16 -7.59 -1.51 -33.49
CA LEU A 16 -6.23 -1.69 -32.98
C LEU A 16 -5.86 -0.67 -31.89
N GLY A 17 -6.23 0.61 -32.08
CA GLY A 17 -6.00 1.66 -31.07
C GLY A 17 -6.82 1.44 -29.79
N HIS A 18 -8.04 0.94 -29.93
CA HIS A 18 -8.90 0.62 -28.80
C HIS A 18 -8.37 -0.58 -28.01
N ASP A 19 -7.92 -1.64 -28.69
CA ASP A 19 -7.34 -2.83 -28.09
C ASP A 19 -6.04 -2.53 -27.33
N GLU A 20 -5.17 -1.71 -27.93
CA GLU A 20 -3.92 -1.29 -27.27
C GLU A 20 -4.20 -0.44 -26.02
N TRP A 21 -5.17 0.48 -26.09
CA TRP A 21 -5.61 1.25 -24.94
C TRP A 21 -6.20 0.37 -23.83
N GLN A 22 -7.03 -0.61 -24.18
CA GLN A 22 -7.60 -1.57 -23.24
C GLN A 22 -6.51 -2.40 -22.56
N LYS A 23 -5.53 -2.87 -23.33
CA LYS A 23 -4.40 -3.63 -22.81
C LYS A 23 -3.58 -2.81 -21.82
N GLN A 24 -3.19 -1.58 -22.17
CA GLN A 24 -2.46 -0.71 -21.25
C GLN A 24 -3.26 -0.44 -19.97
N ARG A 25 -4.58 -0.24 -20.08
CA ARG A 25 -5.44 -0.06 -18.90
C ARG A 25 -5.49 -1.31 -18.02
N GLY A 26 -5.54 -2.50 -18.63
CA GLY A 26 -5.49 -3.79 -17.96
C GLY A 26 -4.19 -3.97 -17.18
N GLU A 27 -3.04 -3.80 -17.84
CA GLU A 27 -1.72 -3.90 -17.21
C GLU A 27 -1.56 -2.93 -16.03
N ARG A 28 -2.06 -1.69 -16.19
CA ARG A 28 -2.08 -0.70 -15.12
C ARG A 28 -2.97 -1.13 -13.95
N ALA A 29 -4.13 -1.70 -14.23
CA ALA A 29 -5.05 -2.20 -13.21
C ALA A 29 -4.44 -3.36 -12.43
N ASP A 30 -3.81 -4.32 -13.12
CA ASP A 30 -3.17 -5.49 -12.51
C ASP A 30 -2.01 -5.07 -11.59
N MET A 31 -1.13 -4.17 -12.06
CA MET A 31 -0.04 -3.66 -11.23
C MET A 31 -0.55 -2.90 -10.00
N MET A 32 -1.63 -2.13 -10.14
CA MET A 32 -2.27 -1.47 -9.00
C MET A 32 -2.93 -2.45 -8.03
N ALA A 33 -3.48 -3.56 -8.53
CA ALA A 33 -4.06 -4.61 -7.69
C ALA A 33 -2.97 -5.26 -6.83
N VAL A 34 -1.88 -5.70 -7.44
CA VAL A 34 -0.72 -6.28 -6.75
C VAL A 34 -0.15 -5.30 -5.71
N TRP A 35 0.03 -4.03 -6.06
CA TRP A 35 0.53 -3.03 -5.11
C TRP A 35 -0.39 -2.84 -3.90
N LYS A 36 -1.71 -2.87 -4.10
CA LYS A 36 -2.68 -2.78 -3.00
C LYS A 36 -2.64 -3.99 -2.10
N GLU A 37 -2.52 -5.19 -2.65
CA GLU A 37 -2.42 -6.43 -1.86
C GLU A 37 -1.17 -6.43 -0.98
N VAL A 38 0.00 -6.12 -1.56
CA VAL A 38 1.24 -6.00 -0.79
C VAL A 38 1.15 -4.86 0.23
N GLY A 39 0.51 -3.75 -0.14
CA GLY A 39 0.25 -2.63 0.76
C GLY A 39 -0.67 -2.97 1.94
N ALA A 40 -1.65 -3.84 1.75
CA ALA A 40 -2.52 -4.31 2.82
C ALA A 40 -1.74 -5.14 3.85
N VAL A 41 -0.91 -6.08 3.40
CA VAL A 41 -0.05 -6.89 4.28
C VAL A 41 0.91 -6.01 5.09
N TRP A 42 1.52 -5.01 4.44
CA TRP A 42 2.38 -4.02 5.09
C TRP A 42 1.65 -3.21 6.17
N LEU A 43 0.43 -2.75 5.88
CA LEU A 43 -0.40 -2.01 6.83
C LEU A 43 -0.75 -2.86 8.05
N GLU A 44 -1.15 -4.11 7.83
CA GLU A 44 -1.49 -5.05 8.90
C GLU A 44 -0.30 -5.30 9.82
N HIS A 45 0.88 -5.56 9.26
CA HIS A 45 2.08 -5.79 10.07
C HIS A 45 2.42 -4.57 10.94
N ASN A 46 2.41 -3.37 10.35
CA ASN A 46 2.64 -2.12 11.09
C ASN A 46 1.55 -1.86 12.16
N GLN A 47 0.31 -2.23 11.88
CA GLN A 47 -0.78 -2.12 12.85
C GLN A 47 -0.56 -3.05 14.04
N VAL A 48 -0.17 -4.31 13.80
CA VAL A 48 0.17 -5.27 14.86
C VAL A 48 1.30 -4.73 15.74
N GLN A 49 2.38 -4.21 15.15
CA GLN A 49 3.49 -3.63 15.91
C GLN A 49 3.05 -2.45 16.80
N ARG A 50 2.19 -1.57 16.26
CA ARG A 50 1.62 -0.47 17.04
C ARG A 50 0.72 -0.97 18.16
N GLN A 51 -0.03 -2.04 17.94
CA GLN A 51 -0.93 -2.60 18.95
C GLN A 51 -0.15 -3.22 20.10
N VAL A 52 0.86 -4.05 19.82
CA VAL A 52 1.76 -4.63 20.82
C VAL A 52 2.41 -3.53 21.66
N HIS A 53 2.86 -2.44 21.02
CA HIS A 53 3.41 -1.32 21.76
C HIS A 53 2.39 -0.64 22.68
N LYS A 54 1.15 -0.42 22.23
CA LYS A 54 0.10 0.17 23.05
C LYS A 54 -0.17 -0.69 24.28
N GLU A 55 -0.24 -2.00 24.12
CA GLU A 55 -0.43 -2.94 25.24
C GLU A 55 0.74 -2.88 26.23
N ALA A 56 1.98 -2.85 25.72
CA ALA A 56 3.16 -2.68 26.56
C ALA A 56 3.16 -1.34 27.33
N LEU A 57 2.70 -0.25 26.70
CA LEU A 57 2.54 1.05 27.38
C LEU A 57 1.51 0.99 28.50
N VAL A 58 0.34 0.40 28.23
CA VAL A 58 -0.72 0.30 29.24
C VAL A 58 -0.22 -0.50 30.45
N ALA A 59 0.43 -1.65 30.22
CA ALA A 59 1.02 -2.45 31.29
C ALA A 59 2.08 -1.65 32.08
N TRP A 60 2.98 -0.96 31.37
CA TRP A 60 3.99 -0.13 32.00
C TRP A 60 3.39 1.03 32.82
N GLU A 61 2.31 1.65 32.37
CA GLU A 61 1.62 2.71 33.12
C GLU A 61 1.01 2.17 34.42
N VAL A 62 0.34 1.01 34.35
CA VAL A 62 -0.22 0.33 35.54
C VAL A 62 0.88 0.00 36.54
N GLU A 63 1.98 -0.60 36.10
CA GLU A 63 3.11 -0.95 36.97
C GLU A 63 3.78 0.29 37.58
N LYS A 64 3.95 1.35 36.78
CA LYS A 64 4.49 2.63 37.25
C LYS A 64 3.61 3.23 38.34
N ASP A 65 2.30 3.22 38.16
CA ASP A 65 1.38 3.78 39.15
C ASP A 65 1.32 2.92 40.42
N LEU A 66 1.41 1.59 40.30
CA LEU A 66 1.59 0.71 41.45
C LEU A 66 2.90 1.02 42.19
N ALA A 67 4.02 1.16 41.48
CA ALA A 67 5.31 1.50 42.08
C ALA A 67 5.27 2.84 42.84
N LYS A 68 4.53 3.84 42.32
CA LYS A 68 4.29 5.11 43.03
C LYS A 68 3.53 4.90 44.34
N VAL A 69 2.46 4.10 44.32
CA VAL A 69 1.66 3.79 45.54
C VAL A 69 2.53 3.08 46.57
N GLU A 70 3.35 2.12 46.14
CA GLU A 70 4.30 1.40 46.99
C GLU A 70 5.54 2.21 47.38
N ARG A 71 5.68 3.46 46.88
CA ARG A 71 6.85 4.33 47.07
C ARG A 71 8.17 3.68 46.64
N ARG A 72 8.11 2.80 45.64
CA ARG A 72 9.27 2.15 45.04
C ARG A 72 9.77 2.98 43.85
N ARG A 73 11.07 2.92 43.60
CA ARG A 73 11.65 3.46 42.36
C ARG A 73 11.62 2.35 41.30
N PRO A 74 10.80 2.47 40.25
CA PRO A 74 10.79 1.47 39.19
C PRO A 74 12.12 1.48 38.44
N GLY A 75 12.72 0.28 38.26
CA GLY A 75 13.98 0.08 37.55
C GLY A 75 13.83 -0.31 36.09
N TRP A 76 12.59 -0.44 35.60
CA TRP A 76 12.29 -0.80 34.22
C TRP A 76 12.24 0.41 33.30
N ASN A 77 12.60 0.18 32.03
CA ASN A 77 12.59 1.21 31.00
C ASN A 77 11.18 1.41 30.43
N HIS A 78 10.90 2.62 29.95
CA HIS A 78 9.70 2.90 29.17
C HIS A 78 9.71 2.08 27.86
N PRO A 79 8.61 1.41 27.50
CA PRO A 79 8.48 0.70 26.22
C PRO A 79 8.79 1.63 25.04
N LYS A 80 9.49 1.12 24.02
CA LYS A 80 9.83 1.90 22.82
C LYS A 80 9.19 1.27 21.60
N LEU A 81 8.66 2.11 20.71
CA LEU A 81 8.16 1.64 19.43
C LEU A 81 9.36 1.27 18.57
N GLY A 82 9.39 0.01 18.14
CA GLY A 82 10.38 -0.48 17.19
C GLY A 82 10.30 0.25 15.86
N LYS A 83 11.20 -0.11 14.94
CA LYS A 83 11.15 0.42 13.57
C LYS A 83 9.91 -0.14 12.87
N LEU A 84 9.01 0.75 12.46
CA LEU A 84 7.94 0.43 11.53
C LEU A 84 8.51 0.25 10.13
N GLU A 85 7.88 -0.59 9.33
CA GLU A 85 8.24 -0.74 7.92
C GLU A 85 7.92 0.55 7.16
N SER A 86 8.79 0.93 6.22
CA SER A 86 8.60 2.10 5.36
C SER A 86 7.47 1.86 4.35
N ALA A 87 6.75 2.92 3.98
CA ALA A 87 5.69 2.83 2.98
C ALA A 87 6.22 2.30 1.64
N LEU A 88 5.43 1.44 1.00
CA LEU A 88 5.75 0.94 -0.34
C LEU A 88 5.65 2.07 -1.36
N PRO A 89 6.63 2.23 -2.26
CA PRO A 89 6.55 3.23 -3.31
C PRO A 89 5.36 2.90 -4.22
N LYS A 90 4.59 3.94 -4.60
CA LYS A 90 3.49 3.76 -5.54
C LYS A 90 4.06 3.52 -6.94
N PRO A 91 3.50 2.58 -7.72
CA PRO A 91 3.91 2.39 -9.11
C PRO A 91 3.73 3.68 -9.91
N MET A 92 4.78 4.08 -10.64
CA MET A 92 4.73 5.20 -11.57
C MET A 92 4.46 4.69 -12.97
N PHE A 93 3.62 5.40 -13.73
CA PHE A 93 3.33 5.07 -15.12
C PHE A 93 3.95 6.14 -16.00
N GLU A 94 4.84 5.76 -16.90
CA GLU A 94 5.23 6.63 -18.00
C GLU A 94 4.01 6.79 -18.91
N SER A 95 3.58 8.04 -19.13
CA SER A 95 2.67 8.34 -20.21
C SER A 95 3.47 8.23 -21.50
N VAL A 96 3.27 7.16 -22.27
CA VAL A 96 3.60 7.18 -23.69
C VAL A 96 2.69 8.27 -24.28
N GLN A 97 3.22 9.48 -24.42
CA GLN A 97 2.60 10.53 -25.21
C GLN A 97 2.57 10.01 -26.65
N GLY A 98 1.36 9.98 -27.22
CA GLY A 98 1.10 9.47 -28.57
C GLY A 98 1.81 10.24 -29.66
#